data_AF-A0A1J3GS25-F1
#
_entry.id   AF-A0A1J3GS25-F1
#
_cell.length_a   1.000
_cell.length_b   1.000
_cell.length_c   1.000
_cell.angle_alpha   90.00
_cell.angle_beta   90.00
_cell.angle_gamma   90.00
#
_symmetry.space_group_name_H-M   'P 1'
#
loop_
_entity.id
_entity.type
_entity.pdbx_description
1 polymer ?
#
loop_
_entity_poly.entity_id
_entity_poly.type
_entity_poly.pdbx_seq_one_letter_code
_entity_poly.pdbx_strand_id
1 'polypeptide(L)'
;MGEEKRKISGRSVSLPSIDKFVDQKPGWPLLKRATSRTPQVHHWHTRKVSVVHWAMSLPERFPNSETSFVKKKLQDILRDHNKWFNYNVLKTATSDFFQENLIGKGGCNEVYRGILEDGKGIAVKILKSSTKKAMTDFVHEIDIISSLSHQNISRLLGVCVQDNDLISVYNLSSKGSLEETLHGKQKHKHVLSWEERFKIAIGMAEALDYLHNRCSKPVIHRDVKTSNVLLSDELEPQLSDFGLSMWAPTTSSRYSIQGDVVGTFGYLAPEYFMYGKVSEKVDVYAFGVVLLELISGRHPISPENPRGQESLVMWANPLIETVNSKGLLDPGVTELFDESQFQKMVLAATQCLTRSATHRPNIRQILRLLRGENEVEKWIKEEENEDCFDDEVYPNSSAEMHLSLAMLEVEDEESASVSSLERSNNSGFCSSCSSEEFQS
;
A
#
# COMPACT_ATOMS: atom_id res chain seq x y z
N MET A 1 37.21 73.31 11.86
CA MET A 1 38.23 73.38 10.79
C MET A 1 37.65 72.71 9.54
N GLY A 2 37.42 73.50 8.48
CA GLY A 2 37.45 73.07 7.07
C GLY A 2 36.25 72.33 6.47
N GLU A 3 35.38 73.08 5.78
CA GLU A 3 34.54 72.66 4.64
C GLU A 3 35.43 72.14 3.46
N GLU A 4 34.99 71.40 2.43
CA GLU A 4 34.03 71.82 1.38
C GLU A 4 33.55 70.68 0.41
N LYS A 5 32.22 70.55 0.31
CA LYS A 5 31.29 70.55 -0.88
C LYS A 5 31.65 69.93 -2.25
N ARG A 6 30.68 69.18 -2.82
CA ARG A 6 29.70 69.55 -3.90
C ARG A 6 28.95 68.25 -4.33
N LYS A 7 27.63 68.03 -4.20
CA LYS A 7 26.37 68.64 -4.72
C LYS A 7 26.15 68.58 -6.24
N ILE A 8 24.98 68.05 -6.64
CA ILE A 8 23.99 68.41 -7.71
C ILE A 8 23.24 67.10 -8.06
N SER A 9 21.93 67.00 -8.36
CA SER A 9 20.69 67.77 -8.19
C SER A 9 19.60 66.94 -8.92
N GLY A 10 18.36 66.94 -8.45
CA GLY A 10 17.24 66.32 -9.20
C GLY A 10 15.90 66.38 -8.47
N ARG A 11 15.21 67.51 -8.61
CA ARG A 11 13.86 67.81 -8.08
C ARG A 11 12.76 67.21 -8.98
N SER A 12 11.90 66.36 -8.39
CA SER A 12 10.47 66.60 -8.11
C SER A 12 9.49 67.10 -9.23
N VAL A 13 8.38 66.34 -9.42
CA VAL A 13 6.95 66.75 -9.28
C VAL A 13 6.00 66.72 -10.51
N SER A 14 4.93 65.92 -10.32
CA SER A 14 3.49 66.01 -10.70
C SER A 14 2.93 65.75 -12.11
N LEU A 15 1.85 64.94 -12.08
CA LEU A 15 0.73 64.76 -13.03
C LEU A 15 0.03 66.07 -13.42
N PRO A 16 -0.71 66.07 -14.55
CA PRO A 16 -2.17 66.08 -14.46
C PRO A 16 -2.92 65.17 -15.48
N SER A 17 -4.16 64.87 -15.10
CA SER A 17 -5.20 64.11 -15.82
C SER A 17 -6.06 64.97 -16.77
N ILE A 18 -6.95 64.31 -17.54
CA ILE A 18 -8.19 64.79 -18.24
C ILE A 18 -7.96 65.23 -19.71
N ASP A 19 -8.70 64.81 -20.76
CA ASP A 19 -9.91 63.97 -20.93
C ASP A 19 -10.04 63.43 -22.39
N LYS A 20 -10.76 62.29 -22.52
CA LYS A 20 -11.69 61.82 -23.58
C LYS A 20 -11.32 61.81 -25.09
N PHE A 21 -11.52 60.66 -25.75
CA PHE A 21 -12.73 60.33 -26.56
C PHE A 21 -12.59 58.95 -27.28
N VAL A 22 -13.56 58.05 -27.01
CA VAL A 22 -14.31 57.17 -27.96
C VAL A 22 -13.66 55.95 -28.68
N ASP A 23 -14.22 54.78 -28.31
CA ASP A 23 -14.64 53.57 -29.06
C ASP A 23 -13.75 52.73 -30.01
N GLN A 24 -14.07 51.42 -29.94
CA GLN A 24 -14.03 50.35 -30.97
C GLN A 24 -12.81 49.40 -31.10
N LYS A 25 -13.07 48.12 -30.77
CA LYS A 25 -12.47 46.88 -31.33
C LYS A 25 -12.66 46.85 -32.86
N PRO A 26 -11.76 46.24 -33.68
CA PRO A 26 -11.66 44.76 -33.85
C PRO A 26 -10.20 44.26 -34.13
N GLY A 27 -9.83 43.00 -33.92
CA GLY A 27 -10.11 41.84 -34.80
C GLY A 27 -8.78 41.18 -35.26
N TRP A 28 -8.67 39.85 -35.15
CA TRP A 28 -7.48 39.04 -35.48
C TRP A 28 -7.32 38.80 -37.00
N PRO A 29 -6.10 38.70 -37.56
CA PRO A 29 -5.90 38.32 -38.96
C PRO A 29 -5.31 36.89 -39.18
N LEU A 30 -5.98 36.18 -40.11
CA LEU A 30 -5.43 35.37 -41.23
C LEU A 30 -4.93 33.92 -41.00
N LEU A 31 -5.74 32.95 -41.44
CA LEU A 31 -5.31 31.61 -41.91
C LEU A 31 -5.58 31.48 -43.42
N LYS A 32 -4.56 31.08 -44.18
CA LYS A 32 -4.60 30.85 -45.64
C LYS A 32 -5.31 29.53 -45.98
N ARG A 33 -6.12 29.60 -47.04
CA ARG A 33 -6.88 28.50 -47.66
C ARG A 33 -5.96 27.68 -48.58
N ALA A 34 -6.02 26.35 -48.48
CA ALA A 34 -5.58 25.43 -49.54
C ALA A 34 -6.81 24.67 -50.06
N THR A 35 -7.02 24.73 -51.37
CA THR A 35 -8.09 24.02 -52.09
C THR A 35 -7.54 22.72 -52.67
N SER A 36 -8.26 21.61 -52.50
CA SER A 36 -8.35 20.56 -53.52
C SER A 36 -9.55 19.62 -53.28
N ARG A 37 -10.47 19.69 -54.24
CA ARG A 37 -11.33 18.65 -54.85
C ARG A 37 -11.97 17.58 -53.95
N THR A 38 -13.30 17.66 -53.89
CA THR A 38 -14.26 16.62 -53.49
C THR A 38 -14.36 15.48 -54.51
N PRO A 39 -14.80 14.30 -54.05
CA PRO A 39 -15.96 13.68 -54.70
C PRO A 39 -17.09 13.35 -53.70
N GLN A 40 -18.31 13.73 -54.11
CA GLN A 40 -19.62 13.13 -53.84
C GLN A 40 -19.88 12.57 -52.43
N VAL A 41 -20.57 13.37 -51.60
CA VAL A 41 -21.13 12.98 -50.30
C VAL A 41 -22.57 12.51 -50.50
N HIS A 42 -22.84 11.24 -50.19
CA HIS A 42 -24.19 10.77 -49.90
C HIS A 42 -24.73 11.50 -48.66
N HIS A 43 -25.93 12.08 -48.80
CA HIS A 43 -26.67 12.72 -47.73
C HIS A 43 -26.81 11.80 -46.51
N TRP A 44 -26.20 12.19 -45.39
CA TRP A 44 -26.60 11.70 -44.06
C TRP A 44 -27.09 12.88 -43.24
N HIS A 45 -28.22 12.67 -42.57
CA HIS A 45 -28.93 13.65 -41.78
C HIS A 45 -28.04 14.20 -40.66
N THR A 46 -27.90 15.52 -40.58
CA THR A 46 -27.25 16.23 -39.48
C THR A 46 -28.03 16.00 -38.18
N ARG A 47 -27.77 14.88 -37.51
CA ARG A 47 -28.09 14.74 -36.09
C ARG A 47 -27.13 15.64 -35.33
N LYS A 48 -27.68 16.60 -34.58
CA LYS A 48 -26.93 17.41 -33.61
C LYS A 48 -26.34 16.47 -32.56
N VAL A 49 -25.09 16.08 -32.75
CA VAL A 49 -24.34 15.32 -31.75
C VAL A 49 -23.97 16.30 -30.63
N SER A 50 -24.29 15.94 -29.39
CA SER A 50 -23.85 16.71 -28.21
C SER A 50 -22.32 16.86 -28.22
N VAL A 51 -21.81 18.02 -27.83
CA VAL A 51 -20.35 18.27 -27.70
C VAL A 51 -19.69 17.19 -26.85
N VAL A 52 -20.38 16.67 -25.83
CA VAL A 52 -19.92 15.58 -24.97
C VAL A 52 -19.82 14.28 -25.78
N HIS A 53 -20.83 13.93 -26.56
CA HIS A 53 -20.79 12.71 -27.37
C HIS A 53 -19.74 12.81 -28.47
N TRP A 54 -19.56 13.98 -29.09
CA TRP A 54 -18.48 14.22 -30.05
C TRP A 54 -17.10 14.09 -29.39
N ALA A 55 -16.90 14.66 -28.19
CA ALA A 55 -15.65 14.53 -27.44
C ALA A 55 -15.32 13.08 -27.05
N MET A 56 -16.34 12.30 -26.68
CA MET A 56 -16.22 10.86 -26.39
C MET A 56 -16.05 10.00 -27.66
N SER A 57 -16.33 10.56 -28.84
CA SER A 57 -16.14 9.91 -30.14
C SER A 57 -14.81 10.27 -30.80
N LEU A 58 -14.02 11.15 -30.19
CA LEU A 58 -12.69 11.47 -30.69
C LEU A 58 -11.79 10.23 -30.48
N PRO A 59 -11.02 9.81 -31.50
CA PRO A 59 -9.95 8.85 -31.30
C PRO A 59 -9.03 9.35 -30.19
N GLU A 60 -8.64 8.50 -29.24
CA GLU A 60 -7.65 8.84 -28.23
C GLU A 60 -6.42 9.45 -28.91
N ARG A 61 -6.18 10.74 -28.67
CA ARG A 61 -5.00 11.41 -29.19
C ARG A 61 -3.82 11.00 -28.30
N PHE A 62 -3.11 9.97 -28.78
CA PHE A 62 -1.74 9.51 -28.45
C PHE A 62 -1.58 8.50 -27.29
N PRO A 63 -1.38 7.20 -27.60
CA PRO A 63 -0.92 6.19 -26.63
C PRO A 63 0.62 6.02 -26.57
N ASN A 64 1.38 6.49 -27.57
CA ASN A 64 2.79 6.09 -27.74
C ASN A 64 3.82 6.91 -26.93
N SER A 65 3.46 8.08 -26.38
CA SER A 65 4.44 8.92 -25.68
C SER A 65 4.67 8.47 -24.24
N GLU A 66 3.64 7.98 -23.56
CA GLU A 66 3.71 7.64 -22.12
C GLU A 66 4.41 6.29 -21.89
N THR A 67 4.15 5.31 -22.73
CA THR A 67 4.82 4.00 -22.71
C THR A 67 6.31 4.13 -23.02
N SER A 68 6.67 5.06 -23.93
CA SER A 68 8.07 5.40 -24.21
C SER A 68 8.78 6.04 -23.00
N PHE A 69 8.07 6.82 -22.20
CA PHE A 69 8.60 7.43 -20.97
C PHE A 69 8.88 6.36 -19.90
N VAL A 70 7.95 5.42 -19.69
CA VAL A 70 8.15 4.30 -18.78
C VAL A 70 9.36 3.47 -19.20
N LYS A 71 9.44 3.08 -20.48
CA LYS A 71 10.57 2.31 -21.01
C LYS A 71 11.91 2.99 -20.75
N LYS A 72 11.99 4.30 -21.01
CA LYS A 72 13.23 5.06 -20.78
C LYS A 72 13.64 5.05 -19.30
N LYS A 73 12.72 5.34 -18.38
CA LYS A 73 13.01 5.29 -16.94
C LYS A 73 13.45 3.89 -16.48
N LEU A 74 12.77 2.85 -16.95
CA LEU A 74 13.12 1.47 -16.61
C LEU A 74 14.48 1.07 -17.17
N GLN A 75 14.90 1.58 -18.33
CA GLN A 75 16.26 1.35 -18.85
C GLN A 75 17.34 2.01 -17.98
N ASP A 76 17.05 3.19 -17.43
CA ASP A 76 17.98 3.88 -16.52
C ASP A 76 18.13 3.12 -15.18
N ILE A 77 17.04 2.53 -14.68
CA ILE A 77 17.01 1.71 -13.45
C ILE A 77 17.64 0.33 -13.70
N LEU A 78 17.13 -0.39 -14.69
CA LEU A 78 17.53 -1.74 -15.07
C LEU A 78 18.70 -1.64 -16.05
N ARG A 79 19.89 -1.36 -15.52
CA ARG A 79 21.15 -1.27 -16.30
C ARG A 79 21.51 -2.56 -17.06
N ASP A 80 20.85 -3.67 -16.75
CA ASP A 80 21.04 -4.98 -17.37
C ASP A 80 19.90 -5.31 -18.33
N HIS A 81 20.23 -5.45 -19.62
CA HIS A 81 19.27 -5.84 -20.66
C HIS A 81 18.67 -7.24 -20.44
N ASN A 82 19.33 -8.12 -19.68
CA ASN A 82 18.83 -9.47 -19.39
C ASN A 82 17.58 -9.48 -18.50
N LYS A 83 17.19 -8.32 -17.95
CA LYS A 83 15.94 -8.15 -17.19
C LYS A 83 14.74 -7.76 -18.08
N TRP A 84 14.88 -7.72 -19.40
CA TRP A 84 13.78 -7.40 -20.31
C TRP A 84 13.21 -8.67 -20.95
N PHE A 85 11.94 -8.95 -20.66
CA PHE A 85 11.20 -10.06 -21.27
C PHE A 85 10.51 -9.62 -22.57
N ASN A 86 10.49 -10.53 -23.55
CA ASN A 86 9.66 -10.38 -24.73
C ASN A 86 8.21 -10.72 -24.39
N TYR A 87 7.26 -9.86 -24.78
CA TYR A 87 5.84 -10.07 -24.53
C TYR A 87 5.33 -11.42 -25.05
N ASN A 88 5.75 -11.84 -26.25
CA ASN A 88 5.32 -13.10 -26.85
C ASN A 88 5.81 -14.31 -26.06
N VAL A 89 6.98 -14.22 -25.42
CA VAL A 89 7.50 -15.28 -24.53
C VAL A 89 6.60 -15.39 -23.30
N LEU A 90 6.26 -14.26 -22.67
CA LEU A 90 5.36 -14.27 -21.50
C LEU A 90 3.96 -14.74 -21.86
N LYS A 91 3.42 -14.28 -23.00
CA LYS A 91 2.13 -14.69 -23.53
C LYS A 91 2.10 -16.21 -23.77
N THR A 92 3.13 -16.77 -24.39
CA THR A 92 3.24 -18.22 -24.60
C THR A 92 3.34 -18.96 -23.26
N ALA A 93 4.20 -18.47 -22.35
CA ALA A 93 4.41 -19.08 -21.04
C ALA A 93 3.14 -19.13 -20.17
N THR A 94 2.24 -18.15 -20.32
CA THR A 94 0.95 -18.08 -19.60
C THR A 94 -0.22 -18.65 -20.38
N SER A 95 0.02 -19.29 -21.54
CA SER A 95 -1.03 -19.79 -22.45
C SER A 95 -2.01 -18.69 -22.88
N ASP A 96 -1.49 -17.58 -23.38
CA ASP A 96 -2.24 -16.39 -23.77
C ASP A 96 -2.96 -15.70 -22.59
N PHE A 97 -2.32 -15.69 -21.40
CA PHE A 97 -2.91 -15.16 -20.17
C PHE A 97 -4.26 -15.82 -19.83
N PHE A 98 -4.31 -17.14 -19.98
CA PHE A 98 -5.53 -17.91 -19.79
C PHE A 98 -6.07 -17.78 -18.36
N GLN A 99 -7.39 -17.74 -18.21
CA GLN A 99 -8.04 -17.50 -16.92
C GLN A 99 -7.72 -18.59 -15.89
N GLU A 100 -7.52 -19.84 -16.31
CA GLU A 100 -7.12 -20.94 -15.41
C GLU A 100 -5.71 -20.76 -14.82
N ASN A 101 -4.88 -19.92 -15.44
CA ASN A 101 -3.55 -19.57 -14.93
C ASN A 101 -3.59 -18.33 -14.03
N LEU A 102 -4.75 -17.68 -13.81
CA LEU A 102 -4.85 -16.55 -12.90
C LEU A 102 -4.70 -17.04 -11.45
N ILE A 103 -3.64 -16.60 -10.77
CA ILE A 103 -3.31 -16.98 -9.39
C ILE A 103 -3.50 -15.84 -8.40
N GLY A 104 -3.72 -14.61 -8.88
CA GLY A 104 -4.01 -13.47 -8.02
C GLY A 104 -4.66 -12.35 -8.80
N LYS A 105 -5.60 -11.65 -8.17
CA LYS A 105 -6.28 -10.49 -8.75
C LYS A 105 -6.45 -9.42 -7.68
N GLY A 106 -5.95 -8.22 -7.96
CA GLY A 106 -6.23 -7.00 -7.20
C GLY A 106 -6.96 -5.99 -8.09
N GLY A 107 -7.19 -4.77 -7.59
CA GLY A 107 -8.02 -3.77 -8.29
C GLY A 107 -7.59 -3.50 -9.74
N CYS A 108 -6.28 -3.25 -9.97
CA CYS A 108 -5.73 -3.00 -11.31
C CYS A 108 -4.66 -4.03 -11.74
N ASN A 109 -4.36 -5.01 -10.88
CA ASN A 109 -3.28 -5.96 -11.06
C ASN A 109 -3.83 -7.38 -11.22
N GLU A 110 -3.32 -8.12 -12.20
CA GLU A 110 -3.59 -9.54 -12.37
C GLU A 110 -2.27 -10.30 -12.38
N VAL A 111 -2.22 -11.43 -11.68
CA VAL A 111 -1.03 -12.27 -11.57
C VAL A 111 -1.32 -13.62 -12.19
N TYR A 112 -0.57 -13.96 -13.23
CA TYR A 112 -0.69 -15.22 -13.94
C TYR A 112 0.47 -16.15 -13.64
N ARG A 113 0.18 -17.43 -13.47
CA ARG A 113 1.16 -18.50 -13.50
C ARG A 113 1.62 -18.72 -14.93
N GLY A 114 2.93 -18.87 -15.13
CA GLY A 114 3.51 -19.26 -16.40
C GLY A 114 4.63 -20.28 -16.25
N ILE A 115 4.95 -20.97 -17.34
CA ILE A 115 6.10 -21.87 -17.45
C ILE A 115 6.91 -21.44 -18.67
N LEU A 116 8.17 -21.07 -18.45
CA LEU A 116 9.11 -20.73 -19.54
C LEU A 116 9.55 -21.99 -20.31
N GLU A 117 10.12 -21.81 -21.49
CA GLU A 117 10.57 -22.93 -22.35
C GLU A 117 11.62 -23.84 -21.69
N ASP A 118 12.41 -23.30 -20.76
CA ASP A 118 13.38 -24.03 -19.95
C ASP A 118 12.75 -24.81 -18.78
N GLY A 119 11.42 -24.78 -18.65
CA GLY A 119 10.65 -25.42 -17.59
C GLY A 119 10.53 -24.58 -16.31
N LYS A 120 11.13 -23.38 -16.27
CA LYS A 120 11.08 -22.54 -15.08
C LYS A 120 9.69 -21.94 -14.86
N GLY A 121 9.12 -22.17 -13.68
CA GLY A 121 7.87 -21.54 -13.24
C GLY A 121 8.05 -20.05 -12.93
N ILE A 122 7.18 -19.22 -13.48
CA ILE A 122 7.16 -17.77 -13.27
C ILE A 122 5.78 -17.27 -12.82
N ALA A 123 5.77 -16.17 -12.07
CA ALA A 123 4.59 -15.37 -11.81
C ALA A 123 4.68 -14.08 -12.62
N VAL A 124 3.65 -13.80 -13.42
CA VAL A 124 3.57 -12.66 -14.34
C VAL A 124 2.51 -11.69 -13.83
N LYS A 125 2.94 -10.62 -13.17
CA LYS A 125 2.08 -9.56 -12.65
C LYS A 125 1.88 -8.50 -13.72
N ILE A 126 0.64 -8.28 -14.13
CA ILE A 126 0.22 -7.36 -15.18
C ILE A 126 -0.59 -6.24 -14.54
N LEU A 127 -0.12 -5.01 -14.72
CA LEU A 127 -0.87 -3.82 -14.37
C LEU A 127 -1.63 -3.33 -15.60
N LYS A 128 -2.95 -3.52 -15.60
CA LYS A 128 -3.85 -3.09 -16.68
C LYS A 128 -4.37 -1.68 -16.39
N SER A 129 -3.49 -0.67 -16.50
CA SER A 129 -3.88 0.73 -16.30
C SER A 129 -3.11 1.66 -17.24
N SER A 130 -3.83 2.56 -17.90
CA SER A 130 -3.27 3.63 -18.73
C SER A 130 -3.09 4.94 -17.96
N THR A 131 -3.31 4.97 -16.64
CA THR A 131 -3.17 6.23 -15.90
C THR A 131 -1.70 6.56 -15.65
N LYS A 132 -1.35 7.84 -15.81
CA LYS A 132 0.01 8.34 -15.52
C LYS A 132 0.46 8.04 -14.08
N LYS A 133 -0.47 8.02 -13.13
CA LYS A 133 -0.22 7.62 -11.74
C LYS A 133 0.21 6.16 -11.67
N ALA A 134 -0.58 5.24 -12.22
CA ALA A 134 -0.24 3.82 -12.23
C ALA A 134 1.10 3.52 -12.93
N MET A 135 1.41 4.21 -14.03
CA MET A 135 2.71 4.11 -14.69
C MET A 135 3.88 4.59 -13.80
N THR A 136 3.66 5.68 -13.05
CA THR A 136 4.66 6.22 -12.12
C THR A 136 4.87 5.30 -10.93
N ASP A 137 3.77 4.75 -10.39
CA ASP A 137 3.77 3.80 -9.28
C ASP A 137 4.47 2.49 -9.70
N PHE A 138 4.23 1.99 -10.92
CA PHE A 138 4.95 0.83 -11.46
C PHE A 138 6.46 1.07 -11.58
N VAL A 139 6.87 2.21 -12.15
CA VAL A 139 8.30 2.53 -12.24
C VAL A 139 8.93 2.64 -10.83
N HIS A 140 8.18 3.17 -9.86
CA HIS A 140 8.63 3.27 -8.48
C HIS A 140 8.79 1.90 -7.81
N GLU A 141 7.81 1.00 -7.99
CA GLU A 141 7.88 -0.39 -7.54
C GLU A 141 9.14 -1.08 -8.10
N ILE A 142 9.38 -0.95 -9.41
CA ILE A 142 10.56 -1.54 -10.06
C ILE A 142 11.87 -0.93 -9.55
N ASP A 143 11.93 0.39 -9.33
CA ASP A 143 13.10 1.06 -8.74
C ASP A 143 13.43 0.49 -7.35
N ILE A 144 12.42 0.37 -6.48
CA ILE A 144 12.59 -0.21 -5.15
C ILE A 144 13.02 -1.68 -5.26
N ILE A 145 12.20 -2.55 -5.85
CA ILE A 145 12.44 -4.01 -5.82
C ILE A 145 13.73 -4.41 -6.54
N SER A 146 14.15 -3.66 -7.56
CA SER A 146 15.40 -3.94 -8.27
C SER A 146 16.66 -3.60 -7.46
N SER A 147 16.54 -2.75 -6.43
CA SER A 147 17.61 -2.40 -5.50
C SER A 147 17.79 -3.41 -4.37
N LEU A 148 16.81 -4.31 -4.18
CA LEU A 148 16.76 -5.27 -3.07
C LEU A 148 17.33 -6.62 -3.48
N SER A 149 18.06 -7.25 -2.56
CA SER A 149 18.59 -8.61 -2.73
C SER A 149 18.70 -9.29 -1.37
N HIS A 150 17.66 -10.06 -1.02
CA HIS A 150 17.58 -10.82 0.22
C HIS A 150 16.85 -12.15 -0.02
N GLN A 151 17.18 -13.20 0.73
CA GLN A 151 16.56 -14.52 0.57
C GLN A 151 15.06 -14.52 0.88
N ASN A 152 14.66 -13.71 1.87
CA ASN A 152 13.26 -13.55 2.30
C ASN A 152 12.52 -12.41 1.60
N ILE A 153 12.99 -11.98 0.42
CA ILE A 153 12.31 -10.99 -0.43
C ILE A 153 12.15 -11.59 -1.82
N SER A 154 10.95 -11.48 -2.40
CA SER A 154 10.66 -11.99 -3.73
C SER A 154 11.51 -11.27 -4.77
N ARG A 155 12.30 -12.04 -5.55
CA ARG A 155 13.24 -11.49 -6.52
C ARG A 155 12.55 -11.17 -7.84
N LEU A 156 12.62 -9.91 -8.25
CA LEU A 156 12.28 -9.50 -9.63
C LEU A 156 13.24 -10.17 -10.63
N LEU A 157 12.67 -10.98 -11.53
CA LEU A 157 13.41 -11.58 -12.65
C LEU A 157 13.55 -10.60 -13.80
N GLY A 158 12.51 -9.83 -14.06
CA GLY A 158 12.53 -8.84 -15.13
C GLY A 158 11.19 -8.17 -15.37
N VAL A 159 11.13 -7.37 -16.42
CA VAL A 159 9.97 -6.57 -16.80
C VAL A 159 9.65 -6.74 -18.28
N CYS A 160 8.41 -6.47 -18.64
CA CYS A 160 7.99 -6.28 -20.02
C CYS A 160 7.08 -5.05 -20.10
N VAL A 161 7.23 -4.26 -21.16
CA VAL A 161 6.36 -3.11 -21.43
C VAL A 161 5.92 -3.22 -22.89
N GLN A 162 4.64 -3.50 -23.10
CA GLN A 162 4.05 -3.67 -24.42
C GLN A 162 2.72 -2.93 -24.46
N ASP A 163 2.61 -1.92 -25.32
CA ASP A 163 1.44 -1.03 -25.37
C ASP A 163 1.12 -0.51 -23.95
N ASN A 164 -0.10 -0.72 -23.44
CA ASN A 164 -0.50 -0.33 -22.08
C ASN A 164 -0.23 -1.40 -21.00
N ASP A 165 0.28 -2.58 -21.38
CA ASP A 165 0.60 -3.64 -20.43
C ASP A 165 1.97 -3.38 -19.79
N LEU A 166 1.94 -3.06 -18.50
CA LEU A 166 3.13 -2.98 -17.65
C LEU A 166 3.26 -4.28 -16.86
N ILE A 167 4.33 -5.03 -17.12
CA ILE A 167 4.48 -6.39 -16.62
C ILE A 167 5.75 -6.52 -15.80
N SER A 168 5.62 -7.11 -14.62
CA SER A 168 6.74 -7.55 -13.78
C SER A 168 6.72 -9.06 -13.59
N VAL A 169 7.90 -9.68 -13.64
CA VAL A 169 8.06 -11.13 -13.68
C VAL A 169 8.88 -11.59 -12.47
N TYR A 170 8.37 -12.58 -11.76
CA TYR A 170 8.96 -13.14 -10.54
C TYR A 170 9.10 -14.67 -10.64
N ASN A 171 9.88 -15.27 -9.74
CA ASN A 171 9.82 -16.72 -9.55
C ASN A 171 8.42 -17.11 -9.06
N LEU A 172 7.88 -18.22 -9.57
CA LEU A 172 6.63 -18.75 -9.06
C LEU A 172 6.85 -19.39 -7.68
N SER A 173 6.08 -18.94 -6.69
CA SER A 173 5.98 -19.61 -5.40
C SER A 173 5.18 -20.90 -5.53
N SER A 174 5.74 -22.03 -5.10
CA SER A 174 5.11 -23.35 -5.23
C SER A 174 4.03 -23.61 -4.18
N LYS A 175 4.13 -22.98 -3.01
CA LYS A 175 3.18 -23.12 -1.90
C LYS A 175 2.16 -21.98 -1.84
N GLY A 176 2.26 -21.00 -2.75
CA GLY A 176 1.38 -19.84 -2.78
C GLY A 176 1.74 -18.83 -1.68
N SER A 177 0.71 -18.20 -1.11
CA SER A 177 0.86 -17.25 0.00
C SER A 177 0.74 -17.92 1.37
N LEU A 178 1.24 -17.23 2.40
CA LEU A 178 1.07 -17.62 3.79
C LEU A 178 -0.39 -17.55 4.20
N GLU A 179 -1.13 -16.55 3.74
CA GLU A 179 -2.58 -16.42 3.97
C GLU A 179 -3.32 -17.66 3.48
N GLU A 180 -3.06 -18.07 2.24
CA GLU A 180 -3.66 -19.29 1.71
C GLU A 180 -3.29 -20.45 2.63
N THR A 181 -2.03 -20.58 3.02
CA THR A 181 -1.54 -21.71 3.84
C THR A 181 -2.17 -21.77 5.22
N LEU A 182 -2.39 -20.61 5.87
CA LEU A 182 -3.03 -20.52 7.18
C LEU A 182 -4.56 -20.70 7.10
N HIS A 183 -5.21 -20.07 6.12
CA HIS A 183 -6.67 -19.87 6.14
C HIS A 183 -7.42 -20.61 5.01
N GLY A 184 -6.70 -21.20 4.06
CA GLY A 184 -7.29 -21.77 2.85
C GLY A 184 -8.14 -23.02 3.11
N LYS A 185 -9.36 -23.05 2.55
CA LYS A 185 -10.39 -24.10 2.75
C LYS A 185 -10.10 -25.46 2.07
N GLN A 186 -8.87 -25.73 1.63
CA GLN A 186 -8.58 -26.95 0.85
C GLN A 186 -8.44 -28.20 1.74
N LYS A 187 -9.20 -29.24 1.42
CA LYS A 187 -9.35 -30.49 2.20
C LYS A 187 -8.07 -31.32 2.43
N HIS A 188 -6.96 -31.00 1.76
CA HIS A 188 -5.69 -31.74 1.85
C HIS A 188 -4.49 -30.83 2.15
N LYS A 189 -4.73 -29.70 2.82
CA LYS A 189 -3.70 -28.71 3.05
C LYS A 189 -2.72 -29.12 4.15
N HIS A 190 -1.45 -28.82 3.92
CA HIS A 190 -0.40 -28.91 4.92
C HIS A 190 -0.66 -27.89 6.02
N VAL A 191 -1.02 -28.36 7.22
CA VAL A 191 -1.16 -27.50 8.40
C VAL A 191 0.24 -27.15 8.88
N LEU A 192 0.56 -25.85 8.94
CA LEU A 192 1.86 -25.40 9.44
C LEU A 192 2.03 -25.82 10.90
N SER A 193 3.07 -26.61 11.15
CA SER A 193 3.56 -26.93 12.48
C SER A 193 4.04 -25.66 13.19
N TRP A 194 4.21 -25.76 14.51
CA TRP A 194 4.73 -24.66 15.31
C TRP A 194 6.13 -24.21 14.85
N GLU A 195 7.01 -25.17 14.57
CA GLU A 195 8.38 -24.90 14.11
C GLU A 195 8.40 -24.10 12.81
N GLU A 196 7.53 -24.46 11.85
CA GLU A 196 7.43 -23.75 10.57
C GLU A 196 6.89 -22.34 10.76
N ARG A 197 5.86 -22.15 11.60
CA ARG A 197 5.33 -20.82 11.93
C ARG A 197 6.40 -19.92 12.55
N PHE A 198 7.17 -20.46 13.48
CA PHE A 198 8.27 -19.74 14.13
C PHE A 198 9.39 -19.39 13.13
N LYS A 199 9.77 -20.34 12.26
CA LYS A 199 10.73 -20.11 11.17
C LYS A 199 10.27 -19.00 10.21
N ILE A 200 8.98 -19.02 9.84
CA ILE A 200 8.36 -17.98 9.01
C ILE A 200 8.43 -16.61 9.70
N ALA A 201 8.12 -16.54 11.01
CA ALA A 201 8.23 -15.31 11.79
C ALA A 201 9.65 -14.73 11.78
N ILE A 202 10.67 -15.59 11.96
CA ILE A 202 12.08 -15.18 11.89
C ILE A 202 12.42 -14.65 10.49
N GLY A 203 12.11 -15.38 9.42
CA GLY A 203 12.44 -14.98 8.05
C GLY A 203 11.74 -13.67 7.64
N MET A 204 10.53 -13.42 8.14
CA MET A 204 9.83 -12.16 7.96
C MET A 204 10.51 -11.00 8.71
N ALA A 205 10.92 -11.21 9.96
CA ALA A 205 11.68 -10.21 10.71
C ALA A 205 13.05 -9.93 10.07
N GLU A 206 13.70 -10.93 9.47
CA GLU A 206 14.93 -10.76 8.68
C GLU A 206 14.71 -9.92 7.42
N ALA A 207 13.62 -10.17 6.68
CA ALA A 207 13.25 -9.38 5.51
C ALA A 207 13.07 -7.89 5.89
N LEU A 208 12.33 -7.63 6.97
CA LEU A 208 12.08 -6.27 7.44
C LEU A 208 13.34 -5.59 8.01
N ASP A 209 14.20 -6.28 8.78
CA ASP A 209 15.49 -5.73 9.22
C ASP A 209 16.38 -5.37 8.02
N TYR A 210 16.34 -6.18 6.96
CA TYR A 210 17.03 -5.85 5.72
C TYR A 210 16.50 -4.55 5.10
N LEU A 211 15.18 -4.42 4.92
CA LEU A 211 14.54 -3.24 4.33
C LEU A 211 14.81 -1.96 5.14
N HIS A 212 14.68 -2.04 6.47
CA HIS A 212 14.73 -0.86 7.34
C HIS A 212 16.15 -0.43 7.70
N ASN A 213 17.07 -1.40 7.89
CA ASN A 213 18.33 -1.11 8.56
C ASN A 213 19.59 -1.52 7.78
N ARG A 214 19.47 -2.35 6.74
CA ARG A 214 20.65 -2.84 5.97
C ARG A 214 20.72 -2.30 4.55
N CYS A 215 19.61 -1.82 4.00
CA CYS A 215 19.59 -1.13 2.72
C CYS A 215 20.30 0.23 2.81
N SER A 216 21.00 0.61 1.75
CA SER A 216 21.66 1.92 1.66
C SER A 216 20.67 3.09 1.70
N LYS A 217 19.46 2.85 1.20
CA LYS A 217 18.29 3.68 1.37
C LYS A 217 17.21 2.79 2.01
N PRO A 218 16.81 3.07 3.26
CA PRO A 218 15.77 2.28 3.90
C PRO A 218 14.45 2.35 3.13
N VAL A 219 13.71 1.24 3.14
CA VAL A 219 12.42 1.08 2.45
C VAL A 219 11.35 0.79 3.48
N ILE A 220 10.21 1.46 3.39
CA ILE A 220 9.00 1.17 4.16
C ILE A 220 8.05 0.43 3.22
N HIS A 221 7.66 -0.79 3.58
CA HIS A 221 6.87 -1.68 2.74
C HIS A 221 5.41 -1.19 2.61
N ARG A 222 4.81 -0.76 3.73
CA ARG A 222 3.44 -0.25 3.91
C ARG A 222 2.29 -1.25 3.70
N ASP A 223 2.54 -2.42 3.14
CA ASP A 223 1.51 -3.47 2.96
C ASP A 223 2.01 -4.86 3.40
N VAL A 224 2.58 -4.92 4.61
CA VAL A 224 3.00 -6.20 5.22
C VAL A 224 1.75 -6.94 5.68
N LYS A 225 1.49 -8.12 5.10
CA LYS A 225 0.35 -8.99 5.41
C LYS A 225 0.60 -10.41 4.94
N THR A 226 -0.13 -11.40 5.48
CA THR A 226 0.06 -12.81 5.14
C THR A 226 -0.18 -13.12 3.65
N SER A 227 -1.03 -12.37 2.95
CA SER A 227 -1.27 -12.55 1.50
C SER A 227 -0.05 -12.13 0.65
N ASN A 228 0.78 -11.22 1.17
CA ASN A 228 1.99 -10.72 0.50
C ASN A 228 3.26 -11.49 0.94
N VAL A 229 3.13 -12.51 1.78
CA VAL A 229 4.22 -13.43 2.14
C VAL A 229 4.08 -14.70 1.32
N LEU A 230 4.99 -14.90 0.36
CA LEU A 230 5.03 -16.11 -0.45
C LEU A 230 5.88 -17.18 0.23
N LEU A 231 5.57 -18.46 0.04
CA LEU A 231 6.31 -19.56 0.65
C LEU A 231 7.01 -20.44 -0.40
N SER A 232 8.32 -20.63 -0.25
CA SER A 232 9.08 -21.55 -1.11
C SER A 232 8.69 -23.02 -0.87
N ASP A 233 9.27 -23.94 -1.64
CA ASP A 233 9.12 -25.38 -1.44
C ASP A 233 9.53 -25.83 -0.03
N GLU A 234 10.56 -25.19 0.53
CA GLU A 234 11.11 -25.40 1.88
C GLU A 234 10.43 -24.55 2.97
N LEU A 235 9.28 -23.94 2.64
CA LEU A 235 8.52 -23.05 3.51
C LEU A 235 9.33 -21.84 4.02
N GLU A 236 10.29 -21.38 3.23
CA GLU A 236 10.97 -20.12 3.51
C GLU A 236 10.06 -18.94 3.10
N PRO A 237 9.83 -17.95 3.97
CA PRO A 237 8.99 -16.81 3.65
C PRO A 237 9.72 -15.85 2.71
N GLN A 238 8.99 -15.32 1.74
CA GLN A 238 9.44 -14.30 0.81
C GLN A 238 8.43 -13.15 0.77
N LEU A 239 8.79 -12.01 1.36
CA LEU A 239 7.99 -10.80 1.29
C LEU A 239 7.92 -10.31 -0.16
N SER A 240 6.71 -10.03 -0.61
CA SER A 240 6.38 -9.65 -1.99
C SER A 240 5.47 -8.42 -2.01
N ASP A 241 5.18 -7.95 -3.22
CA ASP A 241 4.32 -6.80 -3.52
C ASP A 241 4.78 -5.45 -2.94
N PHE A 242 5.74 -4.85 -3.64
CA PHE A 242 6.30 -3.55 -3.29
C PHE A 242 5.54 -2.37 -3.96
N GLY A 243 4.34 -2.62 -4.49
CA GLY A 243 3.56 -1.61 -5.22
C GLY A 243 3.15 -0.41 -4.36
N LEU A 244 3.03 -0.62 -3.04
CA LEU A 244 2.77 0.44 -2.06
C LEU A 244 4.03 0.88 -1.31
N SER A 245 5.20 0.30 -1.58
CA SER A 245 6.41 0.64 -0.84
C SER A 245 6.89 2.07 -1.13
N MET A 246 7.69 2.61 -0.22
CA MET A 246 8.34 3.92 -0.40
C MET A 246 9.70 3.97 0.26
N TRP A 247 10.57 4.86 -0.22
CA TRP A 247 11.80 5.18 0.48
C TRP A 247 11.50 5.87 1.81
N ALA A 248 12.17 5.43 2.88
CA ALA A 248 12.05 6.09 4.17
C ALA A 248 12.56 7.55 4.08
N PRO A 249 12.01 8.48 4.88
CA PRO A 249 12.47 9.85 4.91
C PRO A 249 13.96 9.93 5.27
N THR A 250 14.76 10.60 4.45
CA THR A 250 16.20 10.84 4.72
C THR A 250 16.44 12.15 5.48
N THR A 251 15.38 12.88 5.83
CA THR A 251 15.43 14.18 6.52
C THR A 251 15.51 13.99 8.04
N SER A 252 15.80 15.06 8.78
CA SER A 252 15.87 15.04 10.25
C SER A 252 14.57 14.59 10.93
N SER A 253 13.44 14.58 10.22
CA SER A 253 12.18 14.05 10.69
C SER A 253 12.16 12.51 10.63
N ARG A 254 11.92 11.85 11.77
CA ARG A 254 11.79 10.38 11.88
C ARG A 254 10.56 9.79 11.17
N TYR A 255 9.73 10.62 10.55
CA TYR A 255 8.49 10.22 9.87
C TYR A 255 8.16 11.18 8.72
N SER A 256 7.25 10.75 7.86
CA SER A 256 6.58 11.57 6.84
C SER A 256 5.08 11.60 7.07
N ILE A 257 4.39 12.64 6.58
CA ILE A 257 2.93 12.70 6.58
C ILE A 257 2.46 12.48 5.15
N GLN A 258 1.60 11.48 4.96
CA GLN A 258 0.96 11.14 3.69
C GLN A 258 -0.49 11.61 3.69
N GLY A 259 -0.94 12.21 2.59
CA GLY A 259 -2.34 12.62 2.43
C GLY A 259 -3.28 11.45 2.15
N ASP A 260 -2.78 10.43 1.46
CA ASP A 260 -3.53 9.22 1.12
C ASP A 260 -2.99 8.04 1.94
N VAL A 261 -3.84 7.46 2.79
CA VAL A 261 -3.55 6.20 3.48
C VAL A 261 -3.84 5.05 2.53
N VAL A 262 -2.86 4.17 2.37
CA VAL A 262 -2.91 2.98 1.51
C VAL A 262 -2.48 1.76 2.32
N GLY A 263 -2.88 0.58 1.87
CA GLY A 263 -2.58 -0.69 2.53
C GLY A 263 -3.84 -1.36 3.06
N THR A 264 -3.68 -2.53 3.63
CA THR A 264 -4.81 -3.43 3.92
C THR A 264 -5.40 -3.19 5.30
N PHE A 265 -6.72 -2.94 5.36
CA PHE A 265 -7.44 -2.79 6.63
C PHE A 265 -7.25 -4.02 7.53
N GLY A 266 -7.04 -3.79 8.83
CA GLY A 266 -6.65 -4.82 9.80
C GLY A 266 -5.14 -4.91 10.07
N TYR A 267 -4.29 -4.44 9.15
CA TYR A 267 -2.83 -4.37 9.33
C TYR A 267 -2.33 -2.94 9.53
N LEU A 268 -3.16 -1.93 9.27
CA LEU A 268 -2.77 -0.52 9.35
C LEU A 268 -2.50 -0.09 10.78
N ALA A 269 -1.33 0.49 11.00
CA ALA A 269 -0.95 1.09 12.28
C ALA A 269 -1.87 2.27 12.63
N PRO A 270 -2.24 2.45 13.90
CA PRO A 270 -3.22 3.46 14.32
C PRO A 270 -2.77 4.90 13.99
N GLU A 271 -1.49 5.23 14.15
CA GLU A 271 -0.95 6.56 13.82
C GLU A 271 -0.94 6.83 12.31
N TYR A 272 -0.77 5.78 11.51
CA TYR A 272 -0.85 5.91 10.05
C TYR A 272 -2.30 6.10 9.63
N PHE A 273 -3.18 5.25 10.15
CA PHE A 273 -4.61 5.31 9.87
C PHE A 273 -5.28 6.58 10.42
N MET A 274 -4.83 7.16 11.53
CA MET A 274 -5.46 8.37 12.08
C MET A 274 -4.89 9.65 11.48
N TYR A 275 -3.59 9.68 11.18
CA TYR A 275 -2.88 10.94 10.89
C TYR A 275 -2.07 10.93 9.60
N GLY A 276 -2.06 9.82 8.87
CA GLY A 276 -1.18 9.65 7.70
C GLY A 276 0.30 9.60 8.06
N LYS A 277 0.65 9.41 9.34
CA LYS A 277 2.04 9.38 9.81
C LYS A 277 2.70 8.07 9.42
N VAL A 278 3.73 8.14 8.57
CA VAL A 278 4.47 6.99 8.05
C VAL A 278 5.92 7.04 8.51
N SER A 279 6.35 5.93 9.14
CA SER A 279 7.73 5.59 9.48
C SER A 279 7.91 4.08 9.32
N GLU A 280 9.10 3.54 9.51
CA GLU A 280 9.35 2.09 9.51
C GLU A 280 8.49 1.35 10.54
N LYS A 281 8.00 2.05 11.57
CA LYS A 281 7.15 1.52 12.64
C LYS A 281 5.77 1.06 12.17
N VAL A 282 5.31 1.51 11.00
CA VAL A 282 4.04 1.02 10.42
C VAL A 282 4.17 -0.43 9.97
N ASP A 283 5.32 -0.80 9.40
CA ASP A 283 5.63 -2.19 9.03
C ASP A 283 5.83 -3.06 10.27
N VAL A 284 6.42 -2.49 11.35
CA VAL A 284 6.57 -3.19 12.64
C VAL A 284 5.21 -3.56 13.23
N TYR A 285 4.24 -2.64 13.18
CA TYR A 285 2.88 -2.92 13.64
C TYR A 285 2.21 -4.01 12.81
N ALA A 286 2.27 -3.89 11.48
CA ALA A 286 1.71 -4.86 10.56
C ALA A 286 2.36 -6.25 10.75
N PHE A 287 3.67 -6.31 11.04
CA PHE A 287 4.34 -7.55 11.42
C PHE A 287 3.81 -8.14 12.73
N GLY A 288 3.47 -7.31 13.73
CA GLY A 288 2.78 -7.74 14.94
C GLY A 288 1.44 -8.43 14.66
N VAL A 289 0.67 -7.94 13.69
CA VAL A 289 -0.56 -8.59 13.23
C VAL A 289 -0.26 -9.94 12.58
N VAL A 290 0.75 -10.02 11.71
CA VAL A 290 1.20 -11.29 11.10
C VAL A 290 1.65 -12.30 12.16
N LEU A 291 2.32 -11.86 13.23
CA LEU A 291 2.67 -12.73 14.36
C LEU A 291 1.43 -13.29 15.05
N LEU A 292 0.40 -12.46 15.29
CA LEU A 292 -0.86 -12.93 15.88
C LEU A 292 -1.58 -13.92 14.97
N GLU A 293 -1.59 -13.71 13.65
CA GLU A 293 -2.16 -14.69 12.70
C GLU A 293 -1.40 -16.01 12.76
N LEU A 294 -0.07 -15.98 12.78
CA LEU A 294 0.75 -17.19 12.92
C LEU A 294 0.48 -17.92 14.24
N ILE A 295 0.33 -17.19 15.35
CA ILE A 295 0.07 -17.79 16.66
C ILE A 295 -1.33 -18.43 16.72
N SER A 296 -2.33 -17.72 16.20
CA SER A 296 -3.75 -18.04 16.43
C SER A 296 -4.46 -18.75 15.29
N GLY A 297 -3.90 -18.74 14.08
CA GLY A 297 -4.57 -19.24 12.88
C GLY A 297 -5.83 -18.48 12.51
N ARG A 298 -6.04 -17.27 13.06
CA ARG A 298 -7.22 -16.44 12.82
C ARG A 298 -6.95 -15.38 11.76
N HIS A 299 -8.01 -14.98 11.05
CA HIS A 299 -7.94 -13.84 10.14
C HIS A 299 -7.77 -12.50 10.91
N PRO A 300 -7.09 -11.50 10.33
CA PRO A 300 -6.92 -10.17 10.91
C PRO A 300 -8.25 -9.45 11.16
N ILE A 301 -9.19 -9.63 10.25
CA ILE A 301 -10.56 -9.13 10.33
C ILE A 301 -11.50 -10.30 10.08
N SER A 302 -12.45 -10.54 10.99
CA SER A 302 -13.51 -11.52 10.80
C SER A 302 -14.86 -10.94 11.23
N PRO A 303 -15.81 -10.77 10.31
CA PRO A 303 -17.15 -10.27 10.63
C PRO A 303 -17.99 -11.31 11.38
N GLU A 304 -17.56 -12.57 11.42
CA GLU A 304 -18.24 -13.66 12.15
C GLU A 304 -17.98 -13.59 13.66
N ASN A 305 -16.97 -12.82 14.09
CA ASN A 305 -16.67 -12.66 15.50
C ASN A 305 -17.69 -11.77 16.22
N PRO A 306 -17.83 -11.89 17.56
CA PRO A 306 -18.69 -11.01 18.34
C PRO A 306 -18.30 -9.54 18.17
N ARG A 307 -19.29 -8.64 18.31
CA ARG A 307 -19.05 -7.19 18.24
C ARG A 307 -17.95 -6.76 19.21
N GLY A 308 -16.97 -6.00 18.70
CA GLY A 308 -15.79 -5.58 19.45
C GLY A 308 -14.62 -6.58 19.38
N GLN A 309 -14.76 -7.70 18.67
CA GLN A 309 -13.72 -8.69 18.41
C GLN A 309 -13.57 -8.98 16.92
N GLU A 310 -14.12 -8.12 16.04
CA GLU A 310 -13.97 -8.26 14.60
C GLU A 310 -12.49 -8.13 14.18
N SER A 311 -11.71 -7.33 14.92
CA SER A 311 -10.27 -7.20 14.76
C SER A 311 -9.50 -8.21 15.62
N LEU A 312 -8.54 -8.89 15.00
CA LEU A 312 -7.62 -9.82 15.65
C LEU A 312 -6.86 -9.17 16.81
N VAL A 313 -6.42 -7.92 16.63
CA VAL A 313 -5.71 -7.15 17.67
C VAL A 313 -6.63 -6.88 18.86
N MET A 314 -7.88 -6.47 18.60
CA MET A 314 -8.87 -6.23 19.66
C MET A 314 -9.21 -7.50 20.44
N TRP A 315 -9.27 -8.65 19.76
CA TRP A 315 -9.46 -9.95 20.40
C TRP A 315 -8.25 -10.39 21.23
N ALA A 316 -7.03 -10.17 20.72
CA ALA A 316 -5.80 -10.66 21.36
C ALA A 316 -5.39 -9.84 22.59
N ASN A 317 -5.57 -8.51 22.57
CA ASN A 317 -5.15 -7.61 23.66
C ASN A 317 -5.57 -8.08 25.08
N PRO A 318 -6.85 -8.37 25.37
CA PRO A 318 -7.24 -8.82 26.71
C PRO A 318 -6.60 -10.16 27.11
N LEU A 319 -6.29 -11.04 26.15
CA LEU A 319 -5.63 -12.33 26.42
C LEU A 319 -4.14 -12.17 26.73
N ILE A 320 -3.49 -11.19 26.08
CA ILE A 320 -2.11 -10.79 26.34
C ILE A 320 -2.01 -10.17 27.75
N GLU A 321 -2.93 -9.27 28.10
CA GLU A 321 -2.93 -8.55 29.38
C GLU A 321 -3.24 -9.45 30.58
N THR A 322 -4.08 -10.48 30.41
CA THR A 322 -4.54 -11.34 31.52
C THR A 322 -3.62 -12.52 31.83
N VAL A 323 -2.38 -12.55 31.28
CA VAL A 323 -1.39 -13.64 31.42
C VAL A 323 -1.87 -15.00 30.86
N ASN A 324 -3.10 -15.08 30.35
CA ASN A 324 -3.65 -16.26 29.68
C ASN A 324 -3.28 -16.27 28.19
N SER A 325 -1.98 -16.15 27.90
CA SER A 325 -1.47 -16.13 26.53
C SER A 325 -1.79 -17.43 25.79
N LYS A 326 -1.94 -18.56 26.49
CA LYS A 326 -2.34 -19.85 25.89
C LYS A 326 -3.67 -19.82 25.15
N GLY A 327 -4.58 -18.90 25.52
CA GLY A 327 -5.82 -18.69 24.78
C GLY A 327 -5.63 -18.15 23.36
N LEU A 328 -4.43 -17.65 23.04
CA LEU A 328 -4.07 -17.19 21.69
C LEU A 328 -3.73 -18.33 20.74
N LEU A 329 -3.34 -19.50 21.26
CA LEU A 329 -2.79 -20.58 20.46
C LEU A 329 -3.86 -21.16 19.52
N ASP A 330 -3.47 -21.34 18.26
CA ASP A 330 -4.28 -22.03 17.25
C ASP A 330 -4.65 -23.45 17.71
N PRO A 331 -5.94 -23.79 17.83
CA PRO A 331 -6.38 -25.14 18.17
C PRO A 331 -5.92 -26.23 17.19
N GLY A 332 -5.56 -25.86 15.96
CA GLY A 332 -5.02 -26.76 14.94
C GLY A 332 -3.54 -27.11 15.13
N VAL A 333 -2.81 -26.40 15.98
CA VAL A 333 -1.43 -26.74 16.36
C VAL A 333 -1.49 -27.77 17.49
N THR A 334 -0.99 -28.98 17.24
CA THR A 334 -0.99 -30.08 18.22
C THR A 334 -0.20 -29.73 19.49
N GLU A 335 -0.53 -30.39 20.61
CA GLU A 335 -0.03 -30.11 21.98
C GLU A 335 1.51 -30.07 22.18
N LEU A 336 2.31 -30.50 21.19
CA LEU A 336 3.78 -30.44 21.22
C LEU A 336 4.27 -29.17 20.49
N PHE A 337 4.19 -28.02 21.15
CA PHE A 337 4.82 -26.78 20.69
C PHE A 337 5.91 -26.31 21.66
N ASP A 338 6.89 -25.56 21.16
CA ASP A 338 7.95 -24.99 21.98
C ASP A 338 7.41 -23.76 22.72
N GLU A 339 7.15 -23.92 24.01
CA GLU A 339 6.64 -22.86 24.88
C GLU A 339 7.60 -21.65 24.93
N SER A 340 8.92 -21.84 24.82
CA SER A 340 9.87 -20.71 24.77
C SER A 340 9.70 -19.89 23.50
N GLN A 341 9.57 -20.55 22.35
CA GLN A 341 9.31 -19.89 21.07
C GLN A 341 7.95 -19.17 21.08
N PHE A 342 6.93 -19.81 21.65
CA PHE A 342 5.60 -19.23 21.83
C PHE A 342 5.63 -17.94 22.64
N GLN A 343 6.25 -17.97 23.83
CA GLN A 343 6.34 -16.77 24.67
C GLN A 343 7.12 -15.64 23.98
N LYS A 344 8.18 -15.97 23.22
CA LYS A 344 8.91 -14.97 22.41
C LYS A 344 8.06 -14.35 21.31
N MET A 345 7.28 -15.15 20.59
CA MET A 345 6.39 -14.63 19.54
C MET A 345 5.27 -13.78 20.13
N VAL A 346 4.68 -14.19 21.26
CA VAL A 346 3.65 -13.39 21.96
C VAL A 346 4.26 -12.06 22.42
N LEU A 347 5.42 -12.08 23.08
CA LEU A 347 6.09 -10.86 23.52
C LEU A 347 6.46 -9.95 22.33
N ALA A 348 6.99 -10.51 21.25
CA ALA A 348 7.27 -9.77 20.03
C ALA A 348 6.00 -9.13 19.45
N ALA A 349 4.89 -9.86 19.37
CA ALA A 349 3.61 -9.35 18.89
C ALA A 349 3.12 -8.20 19.78
N THR A 350 3.15 -8.35 21.11
CA THR A 350 2.77 -7.30 22.06
C THR A 350 3.56 -6.02 21.83
N GLN A 351 4.89 -6.12 21.73
CA GLN A 351 5.75 -4.95 21.54
C GLN A 351 5.57 -4.29 20.16
N CYS A 352 5.33 -5.10 19.12
CA CYS A 352 4.99 -4.60 17.79
C CYS A 352 3.65 -3.87 17.76
N LEU A 353 2.67 -4.31 18.56
CA LEU A 353 1.31 -3.77 18.59
C LEU A 353 1.12 -2.61 19.57
N THR A 354 2.19 -2.17 20.25
CA THR A 354 2.18 -0.97 21.10
C THR A 354 1.59 0.22 20.33
N ARG A 355 0.60 0.88 20.94
CA ARG A 355 -0.19 1.92 20.28
C ARG A 355 0.67 3.07 19.77
N SER A 356 1.58 3.57 20.60
CA SER A 356 2.49 4.65 20.24
C SER A 356 3.65 4.13 19.37
N ALA A 357 3.84 4.73 18.19
CA ALA A 357 4.87 4.32 17.24
C ALA A 357 6.30 4.53 17.75
N THR A 358 6.50 5.54 18.61
CA THR A 358 7.82 5.85 19.18
C THR A 358 8.29 4.75 20.12
N HIS A 359 7.36 4.16 20.88
CA HIS A 359 7.59 3.08 21.84
C HIS A 359 7.66 1.69 21.19
N ARG A 360 7.23 1.52 19.93
CA ARG A 360 7.48 0.27 19.22
C ARG A 360 8.99 0.09 19.02
N PRO A 361 9.57 -1.06 19.36
CA PRO A 361 10.99 -1.30 19.10
C PRO A 361 11.28 -1.33 17.60
N ASN A 362 12.55 -1.10 17.25
CA ASN A 362 13.01 -1.33 15.87
C ASN A 362 12.93 -2.83 15.55
N ILE A 363 12.60 -3.18 14.31
CA ILE A 363 12.46 -4.58 13.90
C ILE A 363 13.71 -5.42 14.16
N ARG A 364 14.90 -4.82 14.17
CA ARG A 364 16.15 -5.48 14.57
C ARG A 364 16.10 -5.99 16.00
N GLN A 365 15.53 -5.21 16.93
CA GLN A 365 15.38 -5.63 18.32
C GLN A 365 14.37 -6.77 18.43
N ILE A 366 13.26 -6.71 17.69
CA ILE A 366 12.28 -7.79 17.59
C ILE A 366 12.91 -9.08 17.04
N LEU A 367 13.73 -9.00 15.99
CA LEU A 367 14.45 -10.15 15.45
C LEU A 367 15.38 -10.78 16.50
N ARG A 368 16.10 -9.97 17.26
CA ARG A 368 16.98 -10.44 18.35
C ARG A 368 16.17 -11.10 19.47
N LEU A 369 15.01 -10.54 19.82
CA LEU A 369 14.08 -11.13 20.78
C LEU A 369 13.60 -12.50 20.32
N LEU A 370 13.14 -12.62 19.08
CA LEU A 370 12.69 -13.90 18.52
C LEU A 370 13.82 -14.93 18.51
N ARG A 371 15.06 -14.53 18.20
CA ARG A 371 16.25 -15.41 18.26
C ARG A 371 16.67 -15.79 19.69
N GLY A 372 16.09 -15.18 20.73
CA GLY A 372 16.43 -15.44 22.12
C GLY A 372 17.78 -14.83 22.54
N GLU A 373 18.16 -13.69 21.97
CA GLU A 373 19.37 -12.98 22.40
C GLU A 373 19.11 -12.27 23.75
N ASN A 374 19.65 -12.83 24.83
CA ASN A 374 19.40 -12.54 26.27
C ASN A 374 19.43 -11.07 26.75
N GLU A 375 19.88 -10.10 25.96
CA GLU A 375 20.00 -8.71 26.38
C GLU A 375 18.69 -7.91 26.21
N VAL A 376 17.76 -8.38 25.37
CA VAL A 376 16.57 -7.60 24.98
C VAL A 376 15.48 -7.61 26.07
N GLU A 377 15.32 -8.71 26.82
CA GLU A 377 14.33 -8.82 27.90
C GLU A 377 14.59 -7.83 29.06
N LYS A 378 15.84 -7.38 29.23
CA LYS A 378 16.19 -6.35 30.22
C LYS A 378 15.80 -4.95 29.74
N TRP A 379 16.08 -4.63 28.47
CA TRP A 379 15.79 -3.32 27.91
C TRP A 379 14.29 -3.05 27.79
N ILE A 380 13.50 -4.06 27.40
CA ILE A 380 12.05 -3.94 27.30
C ILE A 380 11.42 -3.64 28.69
N LYS A 381 11.94 -4.26 29.75
CA LYS A 381 11.47 -4.00 31.13
C LYS A 381 11.88 -2.63 31.67
N GLU A 382 12.93 -2.03 31.12
CA GLU A 382 13.37 -0.68 31.49
C GLU A 382 12.50 0.39 30.82
N GLU A 383 12.10 0.20 29.56
CA GLU A 383 11.18 1.11 28.84
C GLU A 383 9.73 1.07 29.36
N GLU A 384 9.24 -0.09 29.87
CA GLU A 384 7.91 -0.19 30.51
C GLU A 384 7.77 0.61 31.82
N ASN A 385 8.88 1.05 32.43
CA ASN A 385 8.90 1.83 33.67
C ASN A 385 8.98 3.36 33.45
N GLU A 386 9.16 3.83 32.21
CA GLU A 386 8.98 5.25 31.88
C GLU A 386 7.48 5.49 31.65
N ASP A 387 6.87 6.39 32.44
CA ASP A 387 5.46 6.75 32.34
C ASP A 387 5.10 7.05 30.87
N CYS A 388 4.04 6.40 30.39
CA CYS A 388 3.52 6.43 29.01
C CYS A 388 2.87 7.79 28.65
N PHE A 389 3.57 8.89 28.88
CA PHE A 389 3.20 10.21 28.39
C PHE A 389 3.59 10.31 26.92
N ASP A 390 2.59 10.17 26.06
CA ASP A 390 2.70 10.42 24.64
C ASP A 390 2.80 11.94 24.41
N ASP A 391 3.99 12.50 24.63
CA ASP A 391 4.30 13.92 24.40
C ASP A 391 4.34 14.28 22.89
N GLU A 392 4.04 13.34 22.00
CA GLU A 392 3.96 13.61 20.56
C GLU A 392 2.72 14.43 20.20
N VAL A 393 2.95 15.62 19.66
CA VAL A 393 1.90 16.45 19.05
C VAL A 393 1.43 15.78 17.77
N TYR A 394 0.26 15.15 17.80
CA TYR A 394 -0.37 14.59 16.60
C TYR A 394 -1.04 15.67 15.75
N PRO A 395 -1.02 15.54 14.42
CA PRO A 395 -1.88 16.31 13.53
C PRO A 395 -3.37 16.06 13.83
N ASN A 396 -4.27 16.87 13.25
CA ASN A 396 -5.70 16.60 13.31
C ASN A 396 -6.01 15.22 12.70
N SER A 397 -6.84 14.43 13.40
CA SER A 397 -7.25 13.10 12.93
C SER A 397 -8.08 13.19 11.65
N SER A 398 -7.79 12.32 10.67
CA SER A 398 -8.54 12.13 9.43
C SER A 398 -9.19 10.74 9.36
N ALA A 399 -9.38 10.09 10.51
CA ALA A 399 -9.88 8.70 10.60
C ALA A 399 -11.21 8.47 9.86
N GLU A 400 -12.14 9.43 9.84
CA GLU A 400 -13.42 9.31 9.14
C GLU A 400 -13.26 9.19 7.61
N MET A 401 -12.31 9.92 7.03
CA MET A 401 -11.99 9.81 5.60
C MET A 401 -11.35 8.46 5.28
N HIS A 402 -10.45 7.98 6.13
CA HIS A 402 -9.77 6.71 5.91
C HIS A 402 -10.68 5.49 6.14
N LEU A 403 -11.62 5.57 7.09
CA LEU A 403 -12.63 4.52 7.28
C LEU A 403 -13.53 4.40 6.04
N SER A 404 -13.91 5.55 5.47
CA SER A 404 -14.70 5.58 4.23
C SER A 404 -13.96 4.92 3.06
N LEU A 405 -12.65 5.13 2.94
CA LEU A 405 -11.81 4.48 1.92
C LEU A 405 -11.70 2.96 2.15
N ALA A 406 -11.44 2.53 3.38
CA ALA A 406 -11.31 1.11 3.72
C ALA A 406 -12.60 0.32 3.45
N MET A 407 -13.77 0.95 3.63
CA MET A 407 -15.07 0.32 3.36
C MET A 407 -15.39 0.18 1.87
N LEU A 408 -14.76 0.97 0.99
CA LEU A 408 -14.96 0.86 -0.47
C LEU A 408 -14.26 -0.36 -1.07
N GLU A 409 -13.26 -0.95 -0.41
CA GLU A 409 -12.55 -2.15 -0.87
C GLU A 409 -13.32 -3.46 -0.60
N VAL A 410 -14.46 -3.40 0.10
CA VAL A 410 -15.28 -4.57 0.50
C VAL A 410 -16.46 -4.81 -0.45
N GLU A 411 -16.74 -3.87 -1.36
CA GLU A 411 -17.87 -3.95 -2.30
C GLU A 411 -17.46 -4.50 -3.68
N ASP A 412 -17.08 -5.79 -3.79
CA ASP A 412 -16.90 -6.41 -5.12
C ASP A 412 -17.24 -7.91 -5.19
N GLU A 413 -17.90 -8.51 -4.18
CA GLU A 413 -18.31 -9.93 -4.23
C GLU A 413 -19.82 -10.20 -4.34
N GLU A 414 -20.72 -9.21 -4.23
CA GLU A 414 -22.14 -9.44 -4.57
C GLU A 414 -22.76 -8.23 -5.28
N SER A 415 -22.91 -8.34 -6.60
CA SER A 415 -23.74 -7.40 -7.36
C SER A 415 -25.18 -7.92 -7.52
N ALA A 416 -26.10 -6.99 -7.30
CA ALA A 416 -27.43 -6.84 -7.91
C ALA A 416 -28.69 -7.36 -7.18
N SER A 417 -29.58 -6.37 -6.97
CA SER A 417 -31.04 -6.40 -6.78
C SER A 417 -31.50 -6.51 -5.33
N VAL A 418 -32.42 -5.71 -4.79
CA VAL A 418 -33.44 -4.82 -5.37
C VAL A 418 -33.76 -3.71 -4.36
N SER A 419 -34.08 -2.52 -4.87
CA SER A 419 -34.71 -1.43 -4.13
C SER A 419 -35.99 -1.85 -3.42
N SER A 420 -36.25 -1.34 -2.21
CA SER A 420 -37.60 -0.93 -1.81
C SER A 420 -37.54 0.15 -0.72
N LEU A 421 -38.11 1.28 -1.09
CA LEU A 421 -38.51 2.41 -0.27
C LEU A 421 -39.49 1.93 0.83
N GLU A 422 -39.28 2.31 2.09
CA GLU A 422 -40.40 2.72 2.94
C GLU A 422 -40.03 3.96 3.75
N ARG A 423 -40.82 5.01 3.52
CA ARG A 423 -40.86 6.26 4.28
C ARG A 423 -41.67 6.06 5.56
N SER A 424 -41.38 6.94 6.51
CA SER A 424 -42.27 7.55 7.52
C SER A 424 -42.27 6.91 8.92
N ASN A 425 -41.77 7.63 9.92
CA ASN A 425 -42.54 8.63 10.67
C ASN A 425 -41.68 9.38 11.72
N ASN A 426 -41.94 10.69 11.83
CA ASN A 426 -41.96 11.59 13.01
C ASN A 426 -41.25 11.13 14.31
N SER A 427 -40.55 11.95 15.09
CA SER A 427 -40.62 13.39 15.41
C SER A 427 -39.41 13.69 16.30
N GLY A 428 -38.66 14.77 16.14
CA GLY A 428 -38.93 16.01 16.86
C GLY A 428 -39.04 15.82 18.38
N PHE A 429 -37.96 15.99 19.15
CA PHE A 429 -37.83 17.02 20.19
C PHE A 429 -36.50 16.92 20.95
N CYS A 430 -35.92 18.09 21.14
CA CYS A 430 -34.82 18.44 22.02
C CYS A 430 -35.21 18.27 23.50
N SER A 431 -34.30 17.84 24.37
CA SER A 431 -34.01 18.47 25.67
C SER A 431 -33.01 17.64 26.47
N SER A 432 -31.89 18.29 26.80
CA SER A 432 -31.12 18.09 28.02
C SER A 432 -31.95 17.78 29.26
N CYS A 433 -31.46 16.92 30.15
CA CYS A 433 -31.61 17.16 31.59
C CYS A 433 -30.51 16.47 32.41
N SER A 434 -30.05 17.27 33.37
CA SER A 434 -28.99 17.05 34.33
C SER A 434 -29.33 16.04 35.42
N SER A 435 -28.25 15.57 36.05
CA SER A 435 -28.07 15.25 37.48
C SER A 435 -29.21 15.63 38.44
N GLU A 436 -29.58 14.70 39.32
CA GLU A 436 -29.38 14.84 40.78
C GLU A 436 -29.75 13.55 41.55
N GLU A 437 -28.92 13.32 42.56
CA GLU A 437 -29.09 12.62 43.85
C GLU A 437 -30.41 11.89 44.16
N PHE A 438 -30.30 10.74 44.82
CA PHE A 438 -30.93 10.55 46.13
C PHE A 438 -30.21 9.46 46.95
N GLN A 439 -29.88 9.82 48.19
CA GLN A 439 -29.52 8.93 49.29
C GLN A 439 -30.70 8.02 49.69
N SER A 440 -30.41 6.75 49.97
CA SER A 440 -30.79 6.01 51.20
C SER A 440 -30.10 4.66 51.22
#